data_AF-A0A4Y1ZBB7-F1
#
_entry.id   AF-A0A4Y1ZBB7-F1
#
_cell.length_a   1.000
_cell.length_b   1.000
_cell.length_c   1.000
_cell.angle_alpha   90.00
_cell.angle_beta   90.00
_cell.angle_gamma   90.00
#
_symmetry.space_group_name_H-M   'P 1'
#
loop_
_entity.id
_entity.type
_entity.pdbx_description
1 polymer ?
#
loop_
_entity_poly.entity_id
_entity_poly.type
_entity_poly.pdbx_seq_one_letter_code
_entity_poly.pdbx_strand_id
1 'polypeptide(L)' 'MIITGDVTQVDLPKGKKSGLKTAKELLEHVAGISFVHLDRTDVVRHPLVQKIIEAYGD' A
#
# COMPACT_ATOMS: atom_id res chain seq x y z
N MET A 1 12.70 -5.93 11.72
CA MET A 1 11.76 -6.68 10.85
C MET A 1 11.00 -5.67 10.01
N ILE A 2 10.71 -5.96 8.74
CA ILE A 2 10.00 -5.06 7.83
C ILE A 2 8.77 -5.80 7.30
N ILE A 3 7.62 -5.13 7.29
CA ILE A 3 6.38 -5.63 6.71
C ILE A 3 5.96 -4.64 5.64
N THR A 4 5.67 -5.12 4.44
CA THR A 4 5.21 -4.31 3.30
C THR A 4 3.81 -4.74 2.89
N GLY A 5 2.99 -3.80 2.43
CA GLY A 5 1.67 -4.12 1.89
C GLY A 5 1.03 -2.91 1.22
N ASP A 6 0.06 -3.18 0.34
CA ASP A 6 -0.75 -2.16 -0.31
C ASP A 6 -2.13 -2.11 0.35
N VAL A 7 -2.47 -0.96 0.95
CA VAL A 7 -3.73 -0.76 1.67
C VAL A 7 -4.96 -0.82 0.76
N THR A 8 -4.78 -0.64 -0.56
CA THR A 8 -5.85 -0.67 -1.56
C THR A 8 -6.19 -2.11 -1.99
N GLN A 9 -5.27 -3.05 -1.80
CA GLN A 9 -5.44 -4.46 -2.17
C GLN A 9 -6.14 -5.23 -1.04
N VAL A 10 -7.46 -5.15 -0.98
CA VAL A 10 -8.29 -5.91 -0.04
C VAL A 10 -9.10 -6.97 -0.78
N ASP A 11 -8.52 -8.16 -0.92
CA ASP A 11 -9.17 -9.31 -1.56
C ASP A 11 -9.84 -10.23 -0.52
N LEU A 12 -10.75 -9.65 0.28
CA LEU A 12 -11.47 -10.36 1.33
C LEU A 12 -12.96 -10.44 1.02
N PRO A 13 -13.67 -11.48 1.51
CA PRO A 13 -15.12 -11.55 1.40
C PRO A 13 -15.80 -10.32 1.98
N LYS A 14 -16.96 -9.94 1.41
CA LYS A 14 -17.73 -8.77 1.87
C LYS A 14 -17.97 -8.81 3.37
N GLY A 15 -17.77 -7.66 4.03
CA GLY A 15 -17.94 -7.50 5.46
C GLY A 15 -16.71 -7.88 6.31
N LYS A 16 -15.65 -8.41 5.72
CA LYS A 16 -14.38 -8.61 6.44
C LYS A 16 -13.54 -7.34 6.48
N LYS A 17 -12.96 -7.04 7.64
CA LYS A 17 -11.99 -5.96 7.81
C LYS A 17 -10.63 -6.35 7.23
N SER A 18 -9.92 -5.38 6.66
CA SER A 18 -8.54 -5.56 6.21
C SER A 18 -7.62 -5.79 7.41
N GLY A 19 -6.81 -6.86 7.35
CA GLY A 19 -5.80 -7.13 8.38
C GLY A 19 -4.74 -6.03 8.44
N LEU A 20 -4.33 -5.47 7.30
CA LEU A 20 -3.34 -4.40 7.24
C LEU A 20 -3.86 -3.09 7.87
N LYS A 21 -5.12 -2.73 7.60
CA LYS A 21 -5.76 -1.57 8.25
C LYS A 21 -5.90 -1.79 9.76
N THR A 22 -6.37 -2.97 10.16
CA THR A 22 -6.52 -3.34 11.57
C THR A 22 -5.18 -3.32 12.31
N ALA A 23 -4.11 -3.82 11.68
CA ALA A 23 -2.76 -3.82 12.26
C ALA A 23 -2.23 -2.40 12.43
N LYS A 24 -2.48 -1.50 11.46
CA LYS A 24 -2.13 -0.08 11.60
C LYS A 24 -2.82 0.55 12.80
N GLU A 25 -4.15 0.42 12.90
CA GLU A 25 -4.95 0.96 14.01
C GLU A 25 -4.49 0.43 15.39
N LEU A 26 -4.11 -0.84 15.47
CA LEU A 26 -3.65 -1.45 16.73
C LEU A 26 -2.22 -1.06 17.12
N LEU A 27 -1.35 -0.85 16.14
CA LEU A 27 0.10 -0.73 16.37
C LEU A 27 0.61 0.71 16.24
N GLU A 28 -0.20 1.67 15.78
CA GLU A 28 0.23 3.06 15.57
C GLU A 28 0.72 3.77 16.84
N HIS A 29 0.35 3.27 18.02
CA HIS A 29 0.78 3.81 19.31
C HIS A 29 1.86 2.98 20.02
N VAL A 30 2.35 1.91 19.39
CA VAL A 30 3.36 1.04 19.99
C VAL A 30 4.75 1.65 19.80
N ALA A 31 5.43 1.94 20.91
CA ALA A 31 6.79 2.46 20.88
C ALA A 31 7.74 1.51 20.13
N GLY A 32 8.56 2.07 19.24
CA GLY A 32 9.50 1.30 18.42
C GLY A 32 8.93 0.76 17.10
N ILE A 33 7.65 1.02 16.79
CA ILE A 33 7.04 0.73 15.48
C ILE A 33 6.87 2.05 14.72
N SER A 34 7.24 2.05 13.44
CA SER A 34 7.02 3.18 12.54
C SER A 34 6.26 2.73 11.30
N PHE A 35 5.35 3.57 10.83
CA PHE A 35 4.61 3.36 9.59
C PHE A 35 5.16 4.30 8.53
N VAL A 36 5.61 3.73 7.41
CA VAL A 36 6.08 4.48 6.24
C VAL A 36 5.05 4.31 5.14
N HIS A 37 4.52 5.44 4.65
CA HIS A 37 3.59 5.48 3.53
C HIS A 37 4.33 6.00 2.31
N LEU A 38 4.28 5.22 1.23
CA LEU A 38 4.82 5.61 -0.06
C LEU A 38 3.65 5.99 -0.97
N ASP A 39 3.86 6.98 -1.82
CA ASP A 39 2.88 7.41 -2.81
C ASP A 39 3.40 7.23 -4.24
N ARG A 40 2.67 7.77 -5.23
CA ARG A 40 3.02 7.64 -6.65
C ARG A 40 4.39 8.27 -6.97
N THR A 41 4.84 9.26 -6.21
CA THR A 41 6.12 9.96 -6.41
C THR A 41 7.31 9.12 -5.97
N ASP A 42 7.12 8.16 -5.07
CA ASP A 42 8.15 7.21 -4.65
C ASP A 42 8.34 6.05 -5.63
N VAL A 43 7.50 5.96 -6.67
CA VAL A 43 7.46 4.83 -7.61
C VAL A 43 8.31 5.13 -8.84
N VAL A 44 9.50 4.53 -8.89
CA VAL A 44 10.36 4.56 -10.07
C VAL A 44 10.00 3.41 -11.01
N ARG A 45 9.55 3.75 -12.23
CA ARG A 45 9.20 2.77 -13.28
C ARG A 45 10.12 2.93 -14.46
N HIS A 46 10.33 1.82 -15.18
CA HIS A 46 10.97 1.87 -16.48
C HIS A 46 10.14 2.74 -17.45
N PRO A 47 10.76 3.61 -18.29
CA PRO A 47 10.01 4.52 -19.16
C PRO A 47 8.98 3.83 -20.07
N LEU A 48 9.26 2.61 -20.52
CA LEU A 48 8.31 1.83 -21.32
C LEU A 48 7.03 1.48 -20.54
N VAL A 49 7.14 1.14 -19.25
CA VAL A 49 5.97 0.80 -18.41
C VAL A 49 5.11 2.04 -18.18
N GLN A 50 5.72 3.21 -17.99
CA GLN A 50 4.98 4.48 -17.91
C GLN A 50 4.18 4.75 -19.18
N LYS A 51 4.79 4.62 -20.36
CA LYS A 51 4.11 4.79 -21.65
C LYS A 51 2.94 3.83 -21.83
N ILE A 52 3.07 2.58 -21.37
CA ILE A 52 1.98 1.61 -21.41
C ILE A 52 0.83 2.08 -20.52
N ILE A 53 1.10 2.48 -19.28
CA ILE A 53 0.07 2.93 -18.33
C ILE A 53 -0.67 4.18 -18.86
N GLU A 54 0.08 5.16 -19.37
CA GLU A 54 -0.48 6.38 -19.98
C GLU A 54 -1.43 6.07 -21.14
N ALA A 55 -1.14 5.03 -21.93
CA ALA A 55 -2.01 4.61 -23.03
C ALA A 55 -3.37 4.04 -22.57
N TYR A 56 -3.47 3.56 -21.32
CA TYR A 56 -4.73 3.07 -20.73
C TYR A 56 -5.51 4.14 -19.96
N GLY A 57 -5.00 5.38 -19.88
CA GLY A 57 -5.75 6.53 -19.36
C GLY A 57 -5.69 6.74 -17.83
N ASP A 58 -4.59 6.35 -17.20
CA ASP A 58 -4.27 6.66 -15.79
C ASP A 58 -3.70 8.08 -15.60
#